data_AF-A0A1R0GMK0-F1
#
_entry.id   AF-A0A1R0GMK0-F1
#
_cell.length_a   1.000
_cell.length_b   1.000
_cell.length_c   1.000
_cell.angle_alpha   90.00
_cell.angle_beta   90.00
_cell.angle_gamma   90.00
#
_symmetry.space_group_name_H-M   'P 1'
#
loop_
_entity.id
_entity.type
_entity.pdbx_description
1 polymer ?
#
loop_
_entity_poly.entity_id
_entity_poly.type
_entity_poly.pdbx_seq_one_letter_code
_entity_poly.pdbx_strand_id
1 'polypeptide(L)'
;MGEDFFRSPLKDEERKEAIYSFTKFMPMNYQPHPLNEAAPTTAKNMDSTLLGYQISLAEITRPLDQYVHNQLRGGRVLNESDEDIELINMTRM
;
A
#
# COMPACT_ATOMS: atom_id res chain seq x y z
N MET A 1 21.37 -7.42 17.28
CA MET A 1 21.04 -6.43 16.23
C MET A 1 20.32 -7.21 15.16
N GLY A 2 19.00 -7.01 15.04
CA GLY A 2 18.19 -7.70 14.05
C GLY A 2 18.52 -7.22 12.64
N GLU A 3 18.21 -8.04 11.66
CA GLU A 3 18.39 -7.68 10.25
C GLU A 3 17.52 -6.48 9.90
N ASP A 4 18.09 -5.48 9.22
CA ASP A 4 17.35 -4.28 8.81
C ASP A 4 16.43 -4.63 7.65
N PHE A 5 15.12 -4.66 7.93
CA PHE A 5 14.07 -5.04 7.00
C PHE A 5 14.14 -4.31 5.64
N PHE A 6 14.54 -3.03 5.63
CA PHE A 6 14.61 -2.26 4.39
C PHE A 6 15.90 -2.51 3.60
N ARG A 7 16.96 -2.99 4.27
CA ARG A 7 18.30 -3.17 3.68
C ARG A 7 18.61 -4.61 3.31
N SER A 8 17.83 -5.56 3.81
CA SER A 8 17.94 -6.98 3.48
C SER A 8 16.68 -7.50 2.75
N PRO A 9 16.30 -6.91 1.59
CA PRO A 9 15.15 -7.42 0.84
C PRO A 9 15.46 -8.81 0.27
N LEU A 10 14.42 -9.64 0.16
CA LEU A 10 14.48 -10.90 -0.59
C LEU A 10 14.96 -10.64 -2.03
N LYS A 11 15.75 -11.56 -2.58
CA LYS A 11 16.07 -11.54 -4.01
C LYS A 11 14.78 -11.69 -4.81
N ASP A 12 14.77 -11.18 -6.03
CA ASP A 12 13.56 -11.25 -6.88
C ASP A 12 13.02 -12.67 -7.02
N GLU A 13 13.91 -13.66 -7.03
CA GLU A 13 13.56 -15.07 -7.21
C GLU A 13 12.95 -15.65 -5.93
N GLU A 14 13.52 -15.34 -4.77
CA GLU A 14 12.99 -15.72 -3.45
C GLU A 14 11.64 -15.04 -3.20
N ARG A 15 11.49 -13.78 -3.61
CA ARG A 15 10.24 -13.02 -3.51
C ARG A 15 9.16 -13.64 -4.39
N LYS A 16 9.49 -13.97 -5.65
CA LYS A 16 8.55 -14.64 -6.57
C LYS A 16 8.16 -16.00 -6.01
N GLU A 17 9.13 -16.80 -5.57
CA GLU A 17 8.88 -18.10 -4.96
C GLU A 17 7.97 -17.98 -3.74
N ALA A 18 8.25 -17.06 -2.82
CA ALA A 18 7.39 -16.80 -1.67
C ALA A 18 5.96 -16.45 -2.10
N ILE A 19 5.77 -15.49 -3.00
CA ILE A 19 4.45 -15.06 -3.48
C ILE A 19 3.70 -16.20 -4.19
N TYR A 20 4.37 -16.96 -5.05
CA TYR A 20 3.75 -18.03 -5.84
C TYR A 20 3.64 -19.37 -5.09
N SER A 21 4.38 -19.55 -3.99
CA SER A 21 4.22 -20.70 -3.10
C SER A 21 2.88 -20.66 -2.36
N PHE A 22 2.31 -19.47 -2.15
CA PHE A 22 0.94 -19.34 -1.69
C PHE A 22 -0.02 -19.80 -2.79
N THR A 23 -0.91 -20.72 -2.44
CA THR A 23 -2.00 -21.17 -3.31
C THR A 23 -2.78 -19.95 -3.81
N LYS A 24 -2.70 -19.69 -5.12
CA LYS A 24 -3.07 -18.40 -5.72
C LYS A 24 -4.54 -18.00 -5.53
N PHE A 25 -5.39 -18.93 -5.12
CA PHE A 25 -6.75 -18.69 -4.66
C PHE A 25 -7.24 -20.08 -4.21
N MET A 26 -7.42 -20.33 -2.92
CA MET A 26 -8.55 -21.18 -2.58
C MET A 26 -9.77 -20.31 -2.83
N PRO A 27 -10.76 -20.70 -3.65
CA PRO A 27 -11.98 -19.94 -3.79
C PRO A 27 -12.59 -19.82 -2.39
N MET A 28 -12.31 -18.70 -1.75
CA MET A 28 -12.98 -18.33 -0.52
C MET A 28 -14.41 -18.13 -0.98
N ASN A 29 -15.32 -18.99 -0.52
CA ASN A 29 -16.74 -18.80 -0.76
C ASN A 29 -17.21 -17.61 0.09
N TYR A 30 -16.70 -16.43 -0.26
CA TYR A 30 -17.02 -15.19 0.40
C TYR A 30 -18.43 -14.82 -0.04
N GLN A 31 -19.39 -15.09 0.83
CA GLN A 31 -20.70 -14.52 0.71
C GLN A 31 -20.61 -13.10 1.27
N PRO A 32 -20.69 -12.05 0.42
CA PRO A 32 -20.69 -10.70 0.93
C PRO A 32 -21.84 -10.51 1.91
N HIS A 33 -21.62 -9.68 2.92
CA HIS A 33 -22.61 -9.47 3.96
C HIS A 33 -23.94 -9.02 3.32
N PRO A 34 -25.10 -9.58 3.71
CA PRO A 34 -26.40 -9.22 3.10
C PRO A 34 -26.72 -7.72 3.13
N LEU A 35 -26.11 -6.98 4.06
CA LEU A 35 -26.18 -5.53 4.15
C LEU A 35 -25.59 -4.80 2.93
N ASN A 36 -24.57 -5.36 2.28
CA ASN A 36 -24.00 -4.78 1.07
C ASN A 36 -24.99 -4.88 -0.10
N GLU A 37 -25.77 -5.96 -0.16
CA GLU A 37 -26.82 -6.11 -1.18
C GLU A 37 -28.03 -5.23 -0.86
N ALA A 38 -28.47 -5.21 0.39
CA ALA A 38 -29.60 -4.43 0.89
C ALA A 38 -29.33 -2.91 0.95
N ALA A 39 -28.09 -2.47 0.77
CA ALA A 39 -27.73 -1.06 0.80
C ALA A 39 -28.48 -0.27 -0.30
N PRO A 40 -29.05 0.91 0.02
CA PRO A 40 -29.70 1.77 -0.96
C PRO A 40 -28.75 2.15 -2.10
N THR A 41 -29.28 2.33 -3.31
CA THR A 41 -28.48 2.75 -4.48
C THR A 41 -27.71 4.05 -4.22
N THR A 42 -28.30 4.99 -3.50
CA THR A 42 -27.63 6.24 -3.09
C THR A 42 -26.40 5.98 -2.22
N ALA A 43 -26.48 5.03 -1.28
CA ALA A 43 -25.36 4.66 -0.42
C ALA A 43 -24.24 4.01 -1.22
N LYS A 44 -24.57 3.11 -2.16
CA LYS A 44 -23.60 2.47 -3.07
C LYS A 44 -22.88 3.49 -3.96
N ASN A 45 -23.59 4.49 -4.46
CA ASN A 45 -23.00 5.54 -5.29
C ASN A 45 -22.04 6.43 -4.50
N MET A 46 -22.40 6.78 -3.26
CA MET A 46 -21.50 7.55 -2.37
C MET A 46 -20.25 6.75 -2.02
N ASP A 47 -20.41 5.46 -1.71
CA ASP A 47 -19.29 4.55 -1.41
C ASP A 47 -18.35 4.38 -2.61
N SER A 48 -18.90 4.17 -3.81
CA SER A 48 -18.11 4.11 -5.04
C SER A 48 -17.37 5.42 -5.33
N THR A 49 -17.96 6.57 -4.99
CA THR A 49 -17.33 7.88 -5.17
C THR A 49 -16.18 8.06 -4.17
N LEU A 50 -16.40 7.68 -2.91
CA LEU A 50 -15.38 7.69 -1.86
C LEU A 50 -14.20 6.79 -2.23
N LEU A 51 -14.48 5.57 -2.72
CA LEU A 51 -13.45 4.65 -3.21
C LEU A 51 -12.65 5.28 -4.36
N GLY A 52 -13.33 5.98 -5.28
CA GLY A 52 -12.67 6.74 -6.35
C GLY A 52 -11.67 7.76 -5.80
N TYR A 53 -12.06 8.56 -4.80
CA TYR A 53 -11.15 9.51 -4.16
C TYR A 53 -9.98 8.84 -3.46
N GLN A 54 -10.23 7.74 -2.75
CA GLN A 54 -9.17 6.98 -2.08
C GLN A 54 -8.14 6.44 -3.09
N ILE A 55 -8.61 5.93 -4.24
CA ILE A 55 -7.74 5.47 -5.33
C ILE A 55 -6.91 6.64 -5.86
N SER A 56 -7.53 7.77 -6.19
CA SER A 56 -6.82 8.94 -6.72
C SER A 56 -5.79 9.49 -5.73
N LEU A 57 -6.12 9.55 -4.43
CA LEU A 57 -5.18 9.94 -3.40
C LEU A 57 -4.00 8.96 -3.34
N ALA A 58 -4.26 7.66 -3.36
CA ALA A 58 -3.21 6.65 -3.36
C ALA A 58 -2.33 6.74 -4.61
N GLU A 59 -2.88 7.05 -5.79
CA GLU A 59 -2.09 7.27 -7.01
C GLU A 59 -1.13 8.45 -6.88
N ILE A 60 -1.55 9.52 -6.19
CA ILE A 60 -0.72 10.71 -5.95
C ILE A 60 0.37 10.43 -4.91
N THR A 61 0.06 9.72 -3.83
CA THR A 61 1.00 9.52 -2.72
C THR A 61 1.96 8.34 -2.91
N ARG A 62 1.56 7.30 -3.66
CA ARG A 62 2.39 6.10 -3.89
C ARG A 62 3.79 6.38 -4.45
N PRO A 63 3.98 7.29 -5.43
CA PRO A 63 5.33 7.64 -5.90
C PRO A 63 6.22 8.23 -4.81
N LEU A 64 5.64 9.02 -3.89
CA LEU A 64 6.36 9.60 -2.74
C LEU A 64 6.75 8.51 -1.74
N ASP A 65 5.82 7.60 -1.44
CA ASP A 65 6.09 6.43 -0.59
C ASP A 65 7.20 5.55 -1.19
N GLN A 66 7.15 5.32 -2.51
CA GLN A 66 8.15 4.56 -3.24
C GLN A 66 9.52 5.24 -3.21
N TYR A 67 9.57 6.58 -3.30
CA TYR A 67 10.80 7.33 -3.16
C TYR A 67 11.43 7.10 -1.78
N VAL A 68 10.68 7.31 -0.70
CA VAL A 68 11.16 7.08 0.69
C VAL A 68 11.66 5.64 0.86
N HIS A 69 10.90 4.66 0.35
CA HIS A 69 11.29 3.26 0.38
C HIS A 69 12.63 3.00 -0.34
N ASN A 70 12.83 3.58 -1.52
CA ASN A 70 14.06 3.44 -2.29
C ASN A 70 15.26 4.08 -1.56
N GLN A 71 15.07 5.22 -0.90
CA GLN A 71 16.13 5.88 -0.13
C GLN A 71 16.58 5.01 1.06
N LEU A 72 15.63 4.43 1.81
CA LEU A 72 15.94 3.51 2.92
C LEU A 72 16.68 2.27 2.42
N ARG A 73 16.22 1.69 1.31
CA ARG A 73 16.86 0.53 0.67
C ARG A 73 18.27 0.85 0.16
N GLY A 74 18.49 2.05 -0.34
CA GLY A 74 19.79 2.56 -0.77
C GLY A 74 20.77 2.83 0.37
N GLY A 75 20.34 2.66 1.63
CA GLY A 75 21.18 2.87 2.80
C GLY A 75 21.27 4.33 3.26
N ARG A 76 20.47 5.23 2.67
CA ARG A 76 20.35 6.61 3.18
C ARG A 76 19.77 6.56 4.59
N VAL A 77 20.37 7.33 5.50
CA VAL A 77 19.77 7.63 6.80
C VAL A 77 18.86 8.83 6.59
N LEU A 78 17.55 8.63 6.76
CA LEU A 78 16.55 9.69 6.65
C LEU A 78 16.45 10.43 7.98
N ASN A 79 16.51 11.76 7.94
CA ASN A 79 16.14 12.59 9.09
C ASN A 79 14.82 13.30 8.81
N GLU A 80 14.02 13.53 9.84
CA GLU A 80 12.74 14.26 9.71
C GLU A 80 12.94 15.71 9.24
N SER A 81 14.12 16.29 9.48
CA SER A 81 14.51 17.63 9.01
C SER A 81 15.00 17.66 7.56
N ASP A 82 15.08 16.52 6.88
CA ASP A 82 15.45 16.52 5.47
C ASP A 82 14.29 17.13 4.67
N GLU A 83 14.55 18.18 3.89
CA GLU A 83 13.51 18.98 3.20
C GLU A 83 12.56 18.11 2.35
N ASP A 84 13.08 17.09 1.68
CA ASP A 84 12.31 16.16 0.87
C ASP A 84 11.39 15.28 1.74
N ILE A 85 11.87 14.86 2.91
CA ILE A 85 11.10 14.03 3.85
C ILE A 85 10.04 14.86 4.58
N GLU A 86 10.36 16.09 4.98
CA GLU A 86 9.41 17.04 5.56
C GLU A 86 8.24 17.30 4.58
N LEU A 87 8.55 17.62 3.33
CA LEU A 87 7.55 17.85 2.27
C LEU A 87 6.66 16.62 2.03
N ILE A 88 7.26 15.43 1.97
CA ILE A 88 6.50 14.18 1.81
C ILE A 88 5.59 13.93 3.01
N ASN A 89 6.07 14.18 4.23
CA ASN A 89 5.26 14.00 5.44
C ASN A 89 4.10 14.99 5.52
N MET A 90 4.27 16.22 5.04
CA MET A 90 3.16 17.17 4.91
C MET A 90 2.08 16.70 3.93
N THR A 91 2.46 15.97 2.88
CA THR A 91 1.55 15.51 1.82
C THR A 91 0.82 14.20 2.20
N ARG A 92 1.29 13.49 3.23
CA ARG A 92 0.69 12.26 3.76
C ARG A 92 -0.47 12.50 4.74
N MET A 93 -0.75 13.75 5.08
CA MET A 93 -1.79 14.17 6.02
C MET A 93 -3.16 14.33 5.35
#